data_AF-A0A398CDR0-F1
#
_entry.id   AF-A0A398CDR0-F1
#
_cell.length_a   1.000
_cell.length_b   1.000
_cell.length_c   1.000
_cell.angle_alpha   90.00
_cell.angle_beta   90.00
_cell.angle_gamma   90.00
#
_symmetry.space_group_name_H-M   'P 1'
#
loop_
_entity.id
_entity.type
_entity.pdbx_description
1 polymer ?
#
loop_
_entity_poly.entity_id
_entity_poly.type
_entity_poly.pdbx_seq_one_letter_code
_entity_poly.pdbx_strand_id
1 'polypeptide(L)'
;MKKLFFLLFACGVGAGVAQSPVLAQDRIYRCGNEYTNNASVAKDRGCKVVEGGNVTVVQGTRPATGSGAKAASSPPSAPRVDANDQKARDADARAILQSELKKAQARLADVKQEYNNGSPQRNALDLRNTQKYMERTADLKAQLDRAEADVAGIQREIDRLPPVR
;
A
#
# COMPACT_ATOMS: atom_id res chain seq x y z
N MET A 1 -15.52 38.29 -69.88
CA MET A 1 -16.55 39.34 -69.73
C MET A 1 -17.53 38.94 -68.63
N LYS A 2 -17.75 39.83 -67.64
CA LYS A 2 -18.81 39.84 -66.59
C LYS A 2 -18.83 38.61 -65.64
N LYS A 3 -18.92 38.72 -64.32
CA LYS A 3 -19.06 39.84 -63.37
C LYS A 3 -18.72 39.29 -61.98
N LEU A 4 -18.04 40.12 -61.21
CA LEU A 4 -17.78 40.03 -59.77
C LEU A 4 -19.09 40.19 -58.99
N PHE A 5 -19.29 39.43 -57.90
CA PHE A 5 -20.10 39.89 -56.77
C PHE A 5 -19.55 39.33 -55.46
N PHE A 6 -19.01 40.25 -54.66
CA PHE A 6 -18.64 40.11 -53.27
C PHE A 6 -19.91 40.04 -52.41
N LEU A 7 -19.98 39.14 -51.44
CA LEU A 7 -20.79 39.32 -50.24
C LEU A 7 -20.10 38.67 -49.03
N LEU A 8 -19.60 39.54 -48.15
CA LEU A 8 -19.22 39.26 -46.78
C LEU A 8 -20.48 38.86 -45.98
N PHE A 9 -20.43 37.74 -45.27
CA PHE A 9 -21.34 37.46 -44.15
C PHE A 9 -20.54 37.00 -42.94
N ALA A 10 -20.81 37.66 -41.82
CA ALA A 10 -20.13 37.56 -40.55
C ALA A 10 -20.59 36.34 -39.72
N CYS A 11 -19.72 35.95 -38.77
CA CYS A 11 -20.01 35.28 -37.50
C CYS A 11 -20.83 33.98 -37.52
N GLY A 12 -20.13 32.85 -37.38
CA GLY A 12 -20.72 31.54 -37.08
C GLY A 12 -19.92 30.83 -35.98
N VAL A 13 -20.51 30.77 -34.80
CA VAL A 13 -20.07 30.05 -33.60
C VAL A 13 -19.99 28.54 -33.88
N GLY A 14 -18.97 27.87 -33.31
CA GLY A 14 -19.09 26.47 -32.87
C GLY A 14 -18.15 25.46 -33.53
N ALA A 15 -17.17 24.99 -32.76
CA ALA A 15 -16.84 23.58 -32.57
C ALA A 15 -15.58 23.49 -31.70
N GLY A 16 -15.78 23.48 -30.38
CA GLY A 16 -14.72 23.09 -29.45
C GLY A 16 -14.35 21.64 -29.72
N VAL A 17 -13.14 21.40 -30.20
CA VAL A 17 -12.59 20.06 -30.35
C VAL A 17 -12.32 19.54 -28.95
N ALA A 18 -13.24 18.73 -28.43
CA ALA A 18 -13.06 17.98 -27.21
C ALA A 18 -11.87 17.02 -27.41
N GLN A 19 -10.74 17.32 -26.79
CA GLN A 19 -9.62 16.39 -26.66
C GLN A 19 -10.02 15.35 -25.61
N SER A 20 -10.54 14.21 -26.07
CA SER A 20 -10.72 13.04 -25.23
C SER A 20 -9.36 12.61 -24.66
N PRO A 21 -9.22 12.35 -23.35
CA PRO A 21 -8.04 11.68 -22.84
C PRO A 21 -8.07 10.24 -23.36
N VAL A 22 -7.24 9.96 -24.36
CA VAL A 22 -6.89 8.59 -24.72
C VAL A 22 -6.20 7.98 -23.51
N LEU A 23 -6.91 7.10 -22.80
CA LEU A 23 -6.28 6.15 -21.89
C LEU A 23 -5.32 5.32 -22.75
N ALA A 24 -4.02 5.57 -22.61
CA ALA A 24 -3.02 4.70 -23.19
C ALA A 24 -3.16 3.32 -22.55
N GLN A 25 -3.87 2.41 -23.24
CA GLN A 25 -3.83 1.00 -22.91
C GLN A 25 -2.40 0.53 -23.14
N ASP A 26 -1.64 0.31 -22.05
CA ASP A 26 -0.29 -0.22 -22.15
C ASP A 26 -0.33 -1.51 -22.96
N ARG A 27 0.33 -1.50 -24.13
CA ARG A 27 0.34 -2.65 -25.04
C ARG A 27 1.19 -3.75 -24.41
N ILE A 28 0.64 -4.96 -24.37
CA ILE A 28 1.32 -6.12 -23.83
C ILE A 28 1.96 -6.88 -24.99
N TYR A 29 3.22 -7.27 -24.81
CA TYR A 29 3.98 -8.03 -25.78
C TYR A 29 4.32 -9.41 -25.23
N ARG A 30 4.20 -10.45 -26.06
CA ARG A 30 4.57 -11.83 -25.72
C ARG A 30 5.84 -12.23 -26.44
N CYS A 31 6.86 -12.57 -25.67
CA CYS A 31 8.18 -13.00 -26.09
C CYS A 31 8.31 -14.51 -25.81
N GLY A 32 7.63 -15.36 -26.58
CA GLY A 32 7.56 -16.80 -26.30
C GLY A 32 6.67 -17.11 -25.07
N ASN A 33 7.27 -17.34 -23.91
CA ASN A 33 6.55 -17.61 -22.64
C ASN A 33 6.49 -16.40 -21.68
N GLU A 34 7.23 -15.32 -21.97
CA GLU A 34 7.30 -14.13 -21.12
C GLU A 34 6.39 -13.02 -21.67
N TYR A 35 5.75 -12.27 -20.76
CA TYR A 35 4.94 -11.09 -21.07
C TYR A 35 5.64 -9.83 -20.58
N THR A 36 5.67 -8.78 -21.39
CA THR A 36 6.24 -7.48 -21.04
C THR A 36 5.35 -6.33 -21.49
N ASN A 37 5.35 -5.24 -20.73
CA ASN A 37 4.72 -3.97 -21.07
C ASN A 37 5.74 -2.95 -21.62
N ASN A 38 7.03 -3.31 -21.72
CA ASN A 38 8.05 -2.41 -22.26
C ASN A 38 8.20 -2.57 -23.78
N ALA A 39 7.80 -1.54 -24.53
CA ALA A 39 7.83 -1.53 -25.98
C ALA A 39 9.25 -1.57 -26.60
N SER A 40 10.30 -1.10 -25.90
CA SER A 40 11.68 -1.18 -26.42
C SER A 40 12.20 -2.61 -26.35
N VAL A 41 12.08 -3.24 -25.18
CA VAL A 41 12.46 -4.64 -24.96
C VAL A 41 11.68 -5.57 -25.90
N ALA A 42 10.40 -5.27 -26.14
CA ALA A 42 9.58 -6.04 -27.07
C ALA A 42 10.07 -5.97 -28.51
N LYS A 43 10.50 -4.79 -28.98
CA LYS A 43 11.04 -4.62 -30.34
C LYS A 43 12.37 -5.35 -30.49
N ASP A 44 13.27 -5.19 -29.53
CA ASP A 44 14.60 -5.80 -29.57
C ASP A 44 14.54 -7.33 -29.53
N ARG A 45 13.53 -7.89 -28.86
CA ARG A 45 13.31 -9.34 -28.74
C ARG A 45 12.30 -9.89 -29.76
N GLY A 46 11.82 -9.09 -30.71
CA GLY A 46 10.89 -9.54 -31.75
C GLY A 46 9.54 -10.06 -31.22
N CYS A 47 9.05 -9.49 -30.12
CA CYS A 47 7.85 -9.94 -29.42
C CYS A 47 6.56 -9.52 -30.14
N LYS A 48 5.53 -10.37 -30.07
CA LYS A 48 4.23 -10.10 -30.71
C LYS A 48 3.29 -9.36 -29.77
N VAL A 49 2.54 -8.39 -30.30
CA VAL A 49 1.51 -7.67 -29.53
C VAL A 49 0.37 -8.63 -29.21
N VAL A 50 -0.03 -8.68 -27.94
CA VAL A 50 -1.19 -9.44 -27.49
C VAL A 50 -2.34 -8.47 -27.31
N GLU A 51 -3.28 -8.50 -28.25
CA GLU A 51 -4.48 -7.65 -28.22
C GLU A 51 -5.70 -8.49 -27.82
N GLY A 52 -6.26 -8.18 -26.64
CA GLY A 52 -7.56 -8.69 -26.19
C GLY A 52 -7.58 -10.06 -25.51
N GLY A 53 -8.10 -10.11 -24.27
CA GLY A 53 -8.99 -11.20 -23.86
C GLY A 53 -8.67 -12.00 -22.59
N ASN A 54 -7.42 -12.16 -22.14
CA ASN A 54 -7.10 -13.00 -20.97
C ASN A 54 -5.88 -12.55 -20.13
N VAL A 55 -5.46 -11.29 -20.26
CA VAL A 55 -4.37 -10.74 -19.44
C VAL A 55 -4.92 -9.57 -18.62
N THR A 56 -5.13 -9.80 -17.33
CA THR A 56 -5.53 -8.74 -16.40
C THR A 56 -4.27 -8.01 -15.93
N VAL A 57 -4.10 -6.77 -16.38
CA VAL A 57 -3.03 -5.91 -15.90
C VAL A 57 -3.45 -5.30 -14.57
N VAL A 58 -2.90 -5.80 -13.47
CA VAL A 58 -2.99 -5.11 -12.18
C VAL A 58 -1.94 -4.00 -12.20
N GLN A 59 -2.39 -2.76 -12.36
CA GLN A 59 -1.49 -1.62 -12.40
C GLN A 59 -0.81 -1.45 -11.04
N GLY A 60 0.51 -1.67 -11.00
CA GLY A 60 1.30 -1.47 -9.79
C GLY A 60 1.28 -0.01 -9.35
N THR A 61 1.20 0.24 -8.05
CA THR A 61 1.29 1.57 -7.47
C THR A 61 2.70 2.12 -7.64
N ARG A 62 2.93 2.92 -8.67
CA ARG A 62 4.21 3.61 -8.84
C ARG A 62 4.34 4.69 -7.74
N PRO A 63 5.38 4.65 -6.89
CA PRO A 63 5.60 5.72 -5.92
C PRO A 63 5.83 7.04 -6.67
N ALA A 64 5.02 8.05 -6.35
CA ALA A 64 5.11 9.36 -6.97
C ALA A 64 6.43 10.03 -6.55
N THR A 65 7.40 10.09 -7.45
CA THR A 65 8.55 10.99 -7.30
C THR A 65 8.03 12.42 -7.48
N GLY A 66 8.25 13.25 -6.47
CA GLY A 66 7.50 14.47 -6.21
C GLY A 66 7.31 15.45 -7.37
N SER A 67 6.05 15.85 -7.56
CA SER A 67 5.56 17.23 -7.56
C SER A 67 4.06 17.20 -7.86
N GLY A 68 3.23 17.46 -6.85
CA GLY A 68 1.81 17.78 -7.00
C GLY A 68 0.95 16.73 -7.73
N ALA A 69 0.87 15.50 -7.22
CA ALA A 69 -0.15 14.56 -7.68
C ALA A 69 -1.52 15.02 -7.14
N LYS A 70 -2.39 15.56 -8.01
CA LYS A 70 -3.82 15.67 -7.70
C LYS A 70 -4.33 14.25 -7.42
N ALA A 71 -4.91 14.04 -6.23
CA ALA A 71 -5.56 12.79 -5.89
C ALA A 71 -6.49 12.37 -7.02
N ALA A 72 -6.35 11.14 -7.53
CA ALA A 72 -7.22 10.60 -8.54
C ALA A 72 -8.66 10.69 -8.02
N SER A 73 -9.48 11.53 -8.66
CA SER A 73 -10.89 11.67 -8.31
C SER A 73 -11.60 10.37 -8.64
N SER A 74 -12.14 9.69 -7.62
CA SER A 74 -13.00 8.53 -7.82
C SER A 74 -14.09 8.82 -8.85
N PRO A 75 -14.51 7.84 -9.68
CA PRO A 75 -15.56 8.03 -10.65
C PRO A 75 -16.80 8.68 -10.02
N PRO A 76 -17.53 9.56 -10.73
CA PRO A 76 -18.65 10.33 -10.16
C PRO A 76 -19.77 9.47 -9.55
N SER A 77 -19.81 8.17 -9.85
CA SER A 77 -20.78 7.20 -9.34
C SER A 77 -20.23 6.24 -8.27
N ALA A 78 -19.01 6.45 -7.77
CA ALA A 78 -18.49 5.64 -6.67
C ALA A 78 -19.29 5.95 -5.38
N PRO A 79 -19.78 4.92 -4.65
CA PRO A 79 -20.43 5.12 -3.36
C PRO A 79 -19.48 5.89 -2.43
N ARG A 80 -19.88 7.11 -2.03
CA ARG A 80 -19.13 7.89 -1.04
C ARG A 80 -19.50 7.36 0.33
N VAL A 81 -18.49 7.00 1.12
CA VAL A 81 -18.67 6.71 2.55
C VAL A 81 -19.07 8.01 3.23
N ASP A 82 -20.10 7.99 4.06
CA ASP A 82 -20.51 9.16 4.85
C ASP A 82 -19.41 9.56 5.84
N ALA A 83 -19.31 10.85 6.15
CA ALA A 83 -18.29 11.33 7.09
C ALA A 83 -18.45 10.73 8.50
N ASN A 84 -19.68 10.44 8.93
CA ASN A 84 -19.94 9.80 10.21
C ASN A 84 -19.56 8.31 10.17
N ASP A 85 -19.84 7.61 9.07
CA ASP A 85 -19.42 6.22 8.88
C ASP A 85 -17.89 6.08 8.88
N GLN A 86 -17.18 7.03 8.27
CA GLN A 86 -15.73 7.03 8.28
C GLN A 86 -15.18 7.26 9.70
N LYS A 87 -15.75 8.22 10.44
CA LYS A 87 -15.36 8.47 11.84
C LYS A 87 -15.62 7.26 12.74
N ALA A 88 -16.76 6.58 12.57
CA ALA A 88 -17.08 5.38 13.33
C ALA A 88 -16.04 4.27 13.08
N ARG A 89 -15.68 4.03 11.81
CA ARG A 89 -14.65 3.04 11.44
C ARG A 89 -13.28 3.39 12.02
N ASP A 90 -12.90 4.67 11.98
CA ASP A 90 -11.62 5.14 12.52
C ASP A 90 -11.58 4.97 14.05
N ALA A 91 -12.71 5.22 14.74
CA ALA A 91 -12.85 5.01 16.17
C ALA A 91 -12.76 3.52 16.55
N ASP A 92 -13.43 2.64 15.78
CA ASP A 92 -13.37 1.20 15.96
C ASP A 92 -11.94 0.66 15.74
N ALA A 93 -11.28 1.09 14.65
CA ALA A 93 -9.90 0.73 14.36
C ALA A 93 -8.95 1.15 15.50
N ARG A 94 -9.12 2.37 16.03
CA ARG A 94 -8.36 2.85 17.18
C ARG A 94 -8.62 2.00 18.43
N ALA A 95 -9.88 1.66 18.71
CA ALA A 95 -10.24 0.84 19.86
C ALA A 95 -9.63 -0.58 19.77
N ILE A 96 -9.65 -1.18 18.58
CA ILE A 96 -9.04 -2.49 18.32
C ILE A 96 -7.54 -2.42 18.57
N LEU A 97 -6.82 -1.48 17.95
CA LEU A 97 -5.38 -1.34 18.13
C LEU A 97 -5.00 -1.04 19.58
N GLN A 98 -5.78 -0.25 20.30
CA GLN A 98 -5.56 -0.01 21.74
C GLN A 98 -5.72 -1.29 22.57
N SER A 99 -6.69 -2.15 22.22
CA SER A 99 -6.86 -3.44 22.88
C SER A 99 -5.70 -4.40 22.60
N GLU A 100 -5.17 -4.38 21.37
CA GLU A 100 -4.01 -5.16 20.96
C GLU A 100 -2.75 -4.65 21.65
N LEU A 101 -2.57 -3.33 21.73
CA LEU A 101 -1.46 -2.70 22.44
C LEU A 101 -1.42 -3.15 23.90
N LYS A 102 -2.57 -3.17 24.59
CA LYS A 102 -2.66 -3.66 25.97
C LYS A 102 -2.24 -5.13 26.09
N LYS A 103 -2.67 -5.98 25.16
CA LYS A 103 -2.28 -7.40 25.14
C LYS A 103 -0.78 -7.57 24.85
N ALA A 104 -0.23 -6.80 23.93
CA ALA A 104 1.20 -6.82 23.59
C ALA A 104 2.05 -6.33 24.76
N GLN A 105 1.63 -5.26 25.45
CA GLN A 105 2.28 -4.77 26.67
C GLN A 105 2.26 -5.79 27.80
N ALA A 106 1.15 -6.51 27.99
CA ALA A 106 1.07 -7.59 28.97
C ALA A 106 2.06 -8.71 28.66
N ARG A 107 2.12 -9.18 27.40
CA ARG A 107 3.11 -10.19 26.97
C ARG A 107 4.55 -9.72 27.17
N LEU A 108 4.84 -8.45 26.84
CA LEU A 108 6.15 -7.86 27.08
C LEU A 108 6.49 -7.86 28.57
N ALA A 109 5.55 -7.51 29.44
CA ALA A 109 5.75 -7.54 30.89
C ALA A 109 6.03 -8.97 31.39
N ASP A 110 5.28 -9.96 30.92
CA ASP A 110 5.47 -11.37 31.29
C ASP A 110 6.86 -11.88 30.89
N VAL A 111 7.26 -11.68 29.62
CA VAL A 111 8.58 -12.10 29.13
C VAL A 111 9.70 -11.34 29.83
N LYS A 112 9.51 -10.04 30.10
CA LYS A 112 10.50 -9.23 30.83
C LYS A 112 10.68 -9.72 32.26
N GLN A 113 9.58 -10.11 32.92
CA GLN A 113 9.63 -10.71 34.26
C GLN A 113 10.37 -12.05 34.23
N GLU A 114 10.08 -12.93 33.26
CA GLU A 114 10.76 -14.22 33.15
C GLU A 114 12.25 -14.05 32.81
N TYR A 115 12.58 -13.14 31.89
CA TYR A 115 13.96 -12.82 31.52
C TYR A 115 14.77 -12.28 32.69
N ASN A 116 14.12 -11.57 33.62
CA ASN A 116 14.70 -11.09 34.89
C ASN A 116 16.10 -10.48 34.71
N ASN A 117 16.21 -9.48 33.82
CA ASN A 117 17.47 -8.80 33.49
C ASN A 117 18.61 -9.75 33.06
N GLY A 118 18.29 -10.83 32.34
CA GLY A 118 19.25 -11.83 31.87
C GLY A 118 19.60 -12.89 32.90
N SER A 119 18.90 -12.91 34.03
CA SER A 119 19.04 -13.91 35.09
C SER A 119 17.71 -14.64 35.34
N PRO A 120 17.16 -15.35 34.33
CA PRO A 120 15.90 -16.04 34.50
C PRO A 120 16.00 -17.09 35.62
N GLN A 121 14.90 -17.33 36.34
CA GLN A 121 14.91 -18.30 37.43
C GLN A 121 15.30 -19.69 36.90
N ARG A 122 16.30 -20.32 37.52
CA ARG A 122 16.79 -21.65 37.07
C ARG A 122 15.79 -22.72 37.47
N ASN A 123 15.41 -23.56 36.50
CA ASN A 123 14.61 -24.75 36.78
C ASN A 123 15.52 -25.97 37.11
N ALA A 124 14.91 -27.10 37.49
CA ALA A 124 15.65 -28.32 37.83
C ALA A 124 16.52 -28.87 36.68
N LEU A 125 16.14 -28.65 35.43
CA LEU A 125 16.90 -29.08 34.25
C LEU A 125 18.12 -28.18 34.01
N ASP A 126 17.95 -26.87 34.19
CA ASP A 126 18.99 -25.85 34.05
C ASP A 126 20.11 -26.04 35.08
N LEU A 127 19.78 -26.50 36.29
CA LEU A 127 20.74 -26.82 37.35
C LEU A 127 21.64 -28.00 36.98
N ARG A 128 21.10 -28.95 36.20
CA ARG A 128 21.83 -30.14 35.74
C ARG A 128 22.57 -29.88 34.42
N ASN A 129 22.17 -28.86 33.67
CA ASN A 129 22.76 -28.51 32.39
C ASN A 129 22.84 -26.99 32.21
N THR A 130 24.04 -26.45 32.41
CA THR A 130 24.33 -25.02 32.23
C THR A 130 24.13 -24.57 30.79
N GLN A 131 24.37 -25.41 29.78
CA GLN A 131 24.17 -25.05 28.38
C GLN A 131 22.69 -24.75 28.08
N LYS A 132 21.76 -25.57 28.60
CA LYS A 132 20.31 -25.33 28.47
C LYS A 132 19.87 -24.01 29.09
N TYR A 133 20.49 -23.63 30.21
CA TYR A 133 20.22 -22.34 30.84
C TYR A 133 20.62 -21.17 29.92
N MET A 134 21.79 -21.26 29.28
CA MET A 134 22.26 -20.23 28.35
C MET A 134 21.36 -20.13 27.12
N GLU A 135 20.95 -21.26 26.55
CA GLU A 135 20.01 -21.34 25.43
C GLU A 135 18.66 -20.70 25.79
N ARG A 136 18.06 -21.08 26.91
CA ARG A 136 16.79 -20.50 27.37
C ARG A 136 16.91 -19.00 27.63
N THR A 137 18.02 -18.55 28.20
CA THR A 137 18.26 -17.11 28.42
C THR A 137 18.34 -16.35 27.10
N ALA A 138 18.99 -16.93 26.08
CA ALA A 138 19.04 -16.38 24.74
C ALA A 138 17.65 -16.36 24.06
N ASP A 139 16.87 -17.44 24.22
CA ASP A 139 15.51 -17.52 23.71
C ASP A 139 14.58 -16.49 24.36
N LEU A 140 14.67 -16.31 25.68
CA LEU A 140 13.92 -15.27 26.40
C LEU A 140 14.31 -13.88 25.93
N LYS A 141 15.60 -13.63 25.70
CA LYS A 141 16.06 -12.36 25.12
C LYS A 141 15.47 -12.15 23.72
N ALA A 142 15.50 -13.16 22.85
CA ALA A 142 14.93 -13.05 21.51
C ALA A 142 13.40 -12.84 21.54
N GLN A 143 12.70 -13.43 22.52
CA GLN A 143 11.28 -13.19 22.75
C GLN A 143 11.01 -11.76 23.23
N LEU A 144 11.83 -11.24 24.15
CA LEU A 144 11.75 -9.86 24.63
C LEU A 144 11.90 -8.89 23.46
N ASP A 145 12.95 -9.05 22.64
CA ASP A 145 13.22 -8.18 21.49
C ASP A 145 12.04 -8.19 20.49
N ARG A 146 11.41 -9.35 20.25
CA ARG A 146 10.18 -9.45 19.43
C ARG A 146 8.98 -8.75 20.06
N ALA A 147 8.75 -8.94 21.36
CA ALA A 147 7.63 -8.32 22.07
C ALA A 147 7.77 -6.78 22.10
N GLU A 148 8.99 -6.26 22.25
CA GLU A 148 9.26 -4.82 22.15
C GLU A 148 8.97 -4.29 20.74
N ALA A 149 9.38 -5.03 19.71
CA ALA A 149 9.08 -4.68 18.32
C ALA A 149 7.57 -4.68 18.02
N ASP A 150 6.80 -5.62 18.56
CA ASP A 150 5.35 -5.68 18.42
C ASP A 150 4.67 -4.46 19.05
N VAL A 151 5.04 -4.11 20.30
CA VAL A 151 4.52 -2.93 20.99
C VAL A 151 4.84 -1.65 20.19
N ALA A 152 6.08 -1.51 19.74
CA ALA A 152 6.49 -0.38 18.92
C ALA A 152 5.75 -0.33 17.57
N GLY A 153 5.49 -1.49 16.96
CA GLY A 153 4.73 -1.62 15.72
C GLY A 153 3.29 -1.14 15.87
N ILE A 154 2.58 -1.65 16.86
CA ILE A 154 1.19 -1.28 17.13
C ILE A 154 1.08 0.21 17.47
N GLN A 155 2.03 0.75 18.26
CA GLN A 155 2.04 2.17 18.58
C GLN A 155 2.15 3.05 17.33
N ARG A 156 3.02 2.69 16.37
CA ARG A 156 3.13 3.41 15.09
C ARG A 156 1.85 3.38 14.28
N GLU A 157 1.12 2.25 14.28
CA GLU A 157 -0.16 2.17 13.59
C GLU A 157 -1.24 3.04 14.27
N ILE A 158 -1.25 3.12 15.60
CA ILE A 158 -2.14 4.03 16.35
C ILE A 158 -1.84 5.49 16.02
N ASP A 159 -0.55 5.84 15.92
CA ASP A 159 -0.09 7.20 15.61
C ASP A 159 -0.39 7.59 14.16
N ARG A 160 -0.51 6.59 13.26
CA ARG A 160 -0.90 6.78 11.86
C ARG A 160 -2.38 7.11 11.68
N LEU A 161 -3.23 6.67 12.61
CA LEU A 161 -4.65 6.97 12.56
C LEU A 161 -4.91 8.47 12.75
N PRO A 162 -5.91 9.04 12.06
CA PRO A 162 -6.23 10.45 12.18
C PRO A 162 -6.52 10.84 13.64
N PRO A 163 -6.09 12.03 14.10
CA PRO A 163 -6.35 12.47 15.46
C PRO A 163 -7.85 12.58 15.68
N VAL A 164 -8.31 12.20 16.87
CA VAL A 164 -9.69 12.38 17.29
C VAL A 164 -9.95 13.89 17.36
N ARG A 165 -10.84 14.40 16.50
CA ARG A 165 -11.27 15.80 16.47
C ARG A 165 -12.64 15.95 17.09
#